data_AF-A0A2P6PNF2-F1
#
_entry.id   AF-A0A2P6PNF2-F1
#
_cell.length_a   1.000
_cell.length_b   1.000
_cell.length_c   1.000
_cell.angle_alpha   90.00
_cell.angle_beta   90.00
_cell.angle_gamma   90.00
#
_symmetry.space_group_name_H-M   'P 1'
#
loop_
_entity.id
_entity.type
_entity.pdbx_description
1 polymer ?
#
loop_
_entity_poly.entity_id
_entity_poly.type
_entity_poly.pdbx_seq_one_letter_code
_entity_poly.pdbx_strand_id
1 'polypeptide(L)' 'MKEKVLGPSDPDSGKGDVPRVDGQLAVARAFGDKSLKKHLSSQPFVMSETIDDETQFAVLASDGLWKVG' A
#
# COMPACT_ATOMS: atom_id res chain seq x y z
N MET A 1 17.49 25.58 -16.13
CA MET A 1 17.17 25.12 -14.76
C MET A 1 16.61 23.72 -14.92
N LYS A 2 17.38 22.68 -14.61
CA LYS A 2 17.01 21.29 -14.96
C LYS A 2 16.09 20.73 -13.87
N GLU A 3 14.90 20.27 -14.25
CA GLU A 3 14.05 19.47 -13.38
C GLU A 3 14.82 18.22 -12.97
N LYS A 4 15.01 18.04 -11.67
CA LYS A 4 15.58 16.82 -11.11
C LYS A 4 14.51 15.74 -11.19
N VAL A 5 14.44 15.07 -12.33
CA VAL A 5 13.79 13.76 -12.41
C VAL A 5 14.62 12.86 -11.51
N LEU A 6 14.02 12.44 -10.39
CA LEU A 6 14.62 11.48 -9.47
C LEU A 6 14.80 10.17 -10.25
N GLY A 7 16.04 9.97 -10.71
CA GLY A 7 16.44 8.75 -11.39
C GLY A 7 16.73 7.64 -10.38
N PRO A 8 16.88 6.39 -10.84
CA PRO A 8 17.11 5.20 -10.01
C PRO A 8 18.45 5.17 -9.23
N SER A 9 19.11 6.32 -9.06
CA SER A 9 20.46 6.45 -8.47
C SER A 9 20.50 7.25 -7.17
N ASP A 10 19.37 7.55 -6.54
CA ASP A 10 19.37 8.14 -5.20
C ASP A 10 19.64 7.02 -4.15
N PRO A 11 20.66 7.15 -3.29
CA PRO A 11 21.11 6.09 -2.37
C PRO A 11 20.13 5.76 -1.23
N ASP A 12 19.00 6.48 -1.17
CA ASP A 12 17.86 6.19 -0.28
C ASP A 12 16.64 5.63 -1.06
N SER A 13 16.86 5.01 -2.22
CA SER A 13 15.84 4.24 -2.97
C SER A 13 15.35 2.97 -2.24
N GLY A 14 15.69 2.82 -0.95
CA GLY A 14 14.98 2.04 0.07
C GLY A 14 14.44 0.66 -0.33
N LYS A 15 15.33 -0.35 -0.27
CA LYS A 15 15.07 -1.81 -0.21
C LYS A 15 14.23 -2.39 -1.38
N GLY A 16 14.92 -3.07 -2.30
CA GLY A 16 14.36 -3.73 -3.49
C GLY A 16 13.50 -4.99 -3.27
N ASP A 17 12.78 -5.11 -2.15
CA ASP A 17 11.98 -6.31 -1.83
C ASP A 17 10.46 -6.09 -1.91
N VAL A 18 10.00 -4.85 -2.14
CA VAL A 18 8.58 -4.52 -2.16
C VAL A 18 8.22 -3.84 -3.49
N PRO A 19 7.36 -4.46 -4.33
CA PRO A 19 6.85 -3.83 -5.54
C PRO A 19 6.15 -2.50 -5.24
N ARG A 20 6.38 -1.49 -6.08
CA ARG A 20 5.81 -0.14 -5.92
C ARG A 20 5.09 0.33 -7.18
N VAL A 21 3.93 0.95 -7.02
CA VAL A 21 3.22 1.67 -8.09
C VAL A 21 4.06 2.86 -8.51
N ASP A 22 4.37 2.93 -9.81
CA ASP A 22 5.24 3.94 -10.44
C ASP A 22 6.59 4.13 -9.71
N GLY A 23 7.08 3.09 -9.04
CA GLY A 23 8.30 3.14 -8.21
C GLY A 23 8.17 3.90 -6.89
N GLN A 24 6.99 4.41 -6.56
CA GLN A 24 6.77 5.31 -5.41
C GLN A 24 6.05 4.62 -4.26
N LEU A 25 4.84 4.12 -4.50
CA LEU A 25 3.95 3.66 -3.44
C LEU A 25 3.91 2.13 -3.32
N ALA A 26 4.15 1.60 -2.12
CA ALA A 26 4.17 0.16 -1.84
C ALA A 26 2.77 -0.49 -1.72
N VAL A 27 1.71 0.22 -2.12
CA VAL A 27 0.33 -0.28 -2.16
C VAL A 27 -0.32 0.06 -3.50
N ALA A 28 -1.24 -0.79 -3.96
CA ALA A 28 -1.98 -0.61 -5.21
C ALA A 28 -3.33 0.13 -5.02
N ARG A 29 -3.71 0.42 -3.77
CA ARG A 29 -4.95 1.11 -3.44
C ARG A 29 -4.74 2.10 -2.29
N ALA A 30 -5.27 3.30 -2.45
CA ALA A 30 -5.34 4.30 -1.39
C ALA A 30 -6.35 5.40 -1.73
N PHE A 31 -6.83 6.09 -0.69
CA PHE A 31 -7.44 7.40 -0.84
C PHE A 31 -6.33 8.46 -1.04
N GLY A 32 -6.64 9.59 -1.68
CA GLY A 32 -5.63 10.63 -1.93
C GLY A 32 -4.68 10.29 -3.09
N ASP A 33 -3.41 10.66 -3.00
CA ASP A 33 -2.36 10.43 -4.02
C ASP A 33 -2.79 10.84 -5.44
N LYS A 34 -3.23 12.09 -5.57
CA LYS A 34 -3.80 12.65 -6.80
C LYS A 34 -2.91 12.41 -8.03
N SER A 35 -1.59 12.50 -7.88
CA SER A 35 -0.61 12.30 -8.96
C SER A 35 -0.56 10.85 -9.48
N LEU A 36 -1.01 9.86 -8.69
CA LEU A 36 -0.95 8.44 -9.04
C LEU A 36 -2.31 7.83 -9.39
N LYS A 37 -3.39 8.63 -9.43
CA LYS A 37 -4.79 8.12 -9.60
C LYS A 37 -5.04 7.29 -10.86
N LYS A 38 -4.22 7.44 -11.91
CA LYS A 38 -4.32 6.60 -13.10
C LYS A 38 -3.96 5.14 -12.82
N HIS A 39 -3.05 4.89 -11.89
CA HIS A 39 -2.53 3.55 -11.55
C HIS A 39 -2.90 3.10 -10.12
N LEU A 40 -3.54 3.99 -9.33
CA LEU A 40 -3.93 3.76 -7.94
C LEU A 40 -5.45 3.86 -7.76
N SER A 41 -6.07 2.78 -7.29
CA SER A 41 -7.52 2.72 -7.08
C SER A 41 -7.93 3.09 -5.65
N SER A 42 -9.08 3.76 -5.49
CA SER A 42 -9.75 3.95 -4.19
C SER A 42 -10.89 2.97 -3.95
N GLN A 43 -11.11 2.02 -4.86
CA GLN A 43 -12.18 1.04 -4.71
C GLN A 43 -11.82 0.00 -3.64
N PRO A 44 -12.63 -0.16 -2.58
CA PRO A 44 -12.35 -1.14 -1.54
C PRO A 44 -12.61 -2.57 -2.03
N PHE A 45 -11.96 -3.54 -1.38
CA PHE A 45 -12.45 -4.92 -1.39
C PHE A 45 -13.52 -5.04 -0.30
N VAL A 46 -14.66 -5.65 -0.63
CA VAL A 46 -15.80 -5.78 0.29
C VAL A 46 -16.16 -7.26 0.38
N MET A 47 -16.30 -7.75 1.61
CA MET A 47 -16.73 -9.11 1.93
C MET A 47 -17.75 -9.07 3.07
N SER A 48 -18.54 -10.12 3.21
CA SER A 48 -19.53 -10.26 4.28
C SER A 48 -19.37 -11.64 4.89
N GLU A 49 -19.20 -11.69 6.21
CA GLU A 49 -18.98 -12.91 6.96
C GLU A 49 -20.06 -13.06 8.04
N THR A 50 -20.43 -14.30 8.34
CA THR A 50 -21.40 -14.60 9.42
C THR A 50 -20.65 -14.64 10.75
N ILE A 51 -21.20 -13.97 11.76
CA ILE A 51 -20.71 -14.05 13.15
C ILE A 51 -21.57 -15.09 13.87
N ASP A 52 -20.92 -16.10 14.44
CA ASP A 52 -21.54 -17.17 15.20
C ASP A 52 -20.98 -17.28 16.63
N ASP A 53 -21.43 -18.29 17.37
CA ASP A 53 -21.04 -18.51 18.76
C ASP A 53 -19.55 -18.92 18.92
N GLU A 54 -18.85 -19.27 17.84
CA GLU A 54 -17.41 -19.58 17.85
C GLU A 54 -16.53 -18.33 17.64
N THR A 55 -17.13 -17.21 17.24
CA THR A 55 -16.40 -15.96 16.95
C THR A 55 -16.07 -15.19 18.23
N GLN A 56 -14.78 -15.10 18.60
CA GLN A 56 -14.37 -14.38 19.82
C GLN A 56 -14.17 -12.87 19.61
N PHE A 57 -13.42 -12.48 18.58
CA PHE A 57 -13.14 -11.08 18.24
C PHE A 57 -12.57 -10.97 16.81
N ALA A 58 -12.66 -9.77 16.23
CA ALA A 58 -12.01 -9.40 14.98
C ALA A 58 -10.90 -8.38 15.24
N VAL A 59 -9.73 -8.56 14.63
CA VAL A 59 -8.60 -7.63 14.74
C VAL A 59 -8.43 -6.88 13.43
N LEU A 60 -8.54 -5.56 13.49
CA LEU A 60 -8.16 -4.65 12.41
C LEU A 60 -6.84 -3.99 12.78
N ALA A 61 -5.82 -4.16 11.94
CA ALA A 61 -4.52 -3.53 12.16
C ALA A 61 -3.83 -3.19 10.84
N SER A 62 -2.87 -2.27 10.91
CA SER A 62 -2.00 -1.92 9.78
C SER A 62 -0.93 -2.99 9.53
N ASP A 63 -0.22 -2.87 8.42
CA ASP A 63 0.92 -3.71 8.04
C ASP A 63 2.00 -3.81 9.14
N GLY A 64 2.14 -2.79 10.00
CA GLY A 64 3.06 -2.81 11.13
C GLY A 64 2.84 -3.94 12.14
N LEU A 65 1.59 -4.43 12.29
CA LEU A 65 1.29 -5.60 13.15
C LEU A 65 1.42 -6.91 12.38
N TRP A 66 1.01 -6.91 11.10
CA TRP A 66 0.92 -8.12 10.29
C TRP A 66 2.24 -8.49 9.59
N LYS A 67 3.25 -7.61 9.62
CA LYS A 67 4.60 -7.88 9.12
C LYS A 67 5.38 -8.70 10.13
N VAL A 68 5.13 -10.01 10.16
CA VAL A 68 5.96 -11.00 10.85
C VAL A 68 6.46 -11.97 9.78
N GLY A 69 7.78 -12.00 9.59
CA GLY A 69 8.47 -12.97 8.74
C GLY A 69 8.72 -14.27 9.48
#